data_AF-A0A356CRC2-F1
#
_entry.id   AF-A0A356CRC2-F1
#
_cell.length_a   1.000
_cell.length_b   1.000
_cell.length_c   1.000
_cell.angle_alpha   90.00
_cell.angle_beta   90.00
_cell.angle_gamma   90.00
#
_symmetry.space_group_name_H-M   'P 1'
#
loop_
_entity.id
_entity.type
_entity.pdbx_description
1 polymer ?
#
loop_
_entity_poly.entity_id
_entity_poly.type
_entity_poly.pdbx_seq_one_letter_code
_entity_poly.pdbx_strand_id
1 'polypeptide(L)'
;MKIKGKKRVRRVVGSIVFAVAILILFQSTFFPKFSAINYISEKGSYLASVVSGVLTRNTNDYRVSNNESPLVVSKLLTEAAQMKADDMAERSYFSHVGPDGERPWYWFKKVNYKYEYAGENLAVDFTESDDISQAWIDSAKHKANLLNSNFTEIGIGIADGFYEGRKTIFVVQFFGKPYAEKTEVTTKAVRAPVVVTTKLSTTSDPTVAVATRNDIPSGEVLGLEDLPSKIANNNTWLWLVGSLIFLALISFGVYKKTRG
;
A
#
# COMPACT_ATOMS: atom_id res chain seq x y z
N MET A 1 6.03 -19.95 76.57
CA MET A 1 6.97 -19.05 75.85
C MET A 1 6.68 -19.01 74.33
N LYS A 2 5.55 -18.42 73.88
CA LYS A 2 5.13 -18.49 72.44
C LYS A 2 4.61 -17.16 71.84
N ILE A 3 4.63 -16.08 72.63
CA ILE A 3 4.01 -14.78 72.27
C ILE A 3 4.99 -13.81 71.58
N LYS A 4 6.30 -13.95 71.83
CA LYS A 4 7.35 -13.08 71.21
C LYS A 4 7.51 -13.29 69.69
N GLY A 5 7.30 -14.51 69.18
CA GLY A 5 7.45 -14.82 67.75
C GLY A 5 6.40 -14.16 66.85
N LYS A 6 5.12 -14.20 67.24
CA LYS A 6 4.01 -13.61 66.46
C LYS A 6 4.12 -12.09 66.33
N LYS A 7 4.61 -11.39 67.37
CA LYS A 7 4.84 -9.94 67.31
C LYS A 7 5.99 -9.57 66.35
N ARG A 8 7.03 -10.40 66.26
CA ARG A 8 8.17 -10.17 65.35
C ARG A 8 7.76 -10.38 63.89
N VAL A 9 6.97 -11.42 63.60
CA VAL A 9 6.44 -11.69 62.26
C VAL A 9 5.49 -10.58 61.78
N ARG A 10 4.58 -10.10 62.64
CA ARG A 10 3.67 -8.99 62.27
C ARG A 10 4.40 -7.69 61.99
N ARG A 11 5.52 -7.42 62.68
CA ARG A 11 6.37 -6.25 62.40
C ARG A 11 7.08 -6.37 61.06
N VAL A 12 7.65 -7.55 60.75
CA VAL A 12 8.33 -7.79 59.47
C VAL A 12 7.36 -7.70 58.29
N VAL A 13 6.16 -8.28 58.41
CA VAL A 13 5.13 -8.19 57.37
C VAL A 13 4.65 -6.73 57.18
N GLY A 14 4.45 -5.99 58.27
CA GLY A 14 4.09 -4.57 58.21
C GLY A 14 5.15 -3.71 57.51
N SER A 15 6.44 -3.98 57.77
CA SER A 15 7.55 -3.27 57.14
C SER A 15 7.67 -3.58 55.64
N ILE A 16 7.38 -4.81 55.21
CA ILE A 16 7.40 -5.19 53.80
C ILE A 16 6.25 -4.51 53.04
N VAL A 17 5.04 -4.51 53.60
CA VAL A 17 3.88 -3.83 52.98
C VAL A 17 4.13 -2.32 52.86
N PHE A 18 4.74 -1.71 53.87
CA PHE A 18 5.11 -0.30 53.84
C PHE A 18 6.18 0.01 52.79
N ALA A 19 7.21 -0.84 52.65
CA ALA A 19 8.23 -0.69 51.63
C ALA A 19 7.66 -0.83 50.20
N VAL A 20 6.74 -1.76 49.98
CA VAL A 20 6.05 -1.93 48.68
C VAL A 20 5.15 -0.73 48.37
N ALA A 21 4.43 -0.20 49.36
CA ALA A 21 3.61 1.00 49.18
C ALA A 21 4.46 2.23 48.81
N ILE A 22 5.61 2.42 49.44
CA ILE A 22 6.57 3.47 49.08
C ILE A 22 7.11 3.26 47.66
N LEU A 23 7.39 2.02 47.27
CA LEU A 23 7.90 1.72 45.92
C LEU A 23 6.84 2.00 44.83
N ILE A 24 5.56 1.68 45.09
CA ILE A 24 4.44 2.01 44.20
C ILE A 24 4.24 3.53 44.10
N LEU A 25 4.31 4.24 45.24
CA LEU A 25 4.22 5.70 45.25
C LEU A 25 5.42 6.33 44.52
N PHE A 26 6.62 5.79 44.70
CA PHE A 26 7.82 6.25 43.99
C PHE A 26 7.73 6.00 42.49
N GLN A 27 7.26 4.82 42.05
CA GLN A 27 6.97 4.53 40.64
C GLN A 27 5.93 5.50 40.07
N SER A 28 4.90 5.87 40.83
CA SER A 28 3.87 6.83 40.38
C SER A 28 4.37 8.27 40.27
N THR A 29 5.46 8.62 40.97
CA THR A 29 6.08 9.95 40.92
C THR A 29 7.29 10.04 39.98
N PHE A 30 7.95 8.91 39.68
CA PHE A 30 9.15 8.84 38.81
C PHE A 30 8.85 8.35 37.39
N PHE A 31 7.69 7.76 37.13
CA PHE A 31 7.11 7.76 35.80
C PHE A 31 6.28 9.03 35.71
N PRO A 32 6.84 10.16 35.20
CA PRO A 32 5.97 11.25 34.80
C PRO A 32 4.89 10.64 33.93
N LYS A 33 3.63 10.91 34.28
CA LYS A 33 2.48 10.61 33.41
C LYS A 33 2.94 10.86 31.99
N PHE A 34 2.78 9.85 31.14
CA PHE A 34 3.17 9.84 29.74
C PHE A 34 2.42 10.98 29.01
N SER A 35 2.80 12.23 29.28
CA SER A 35 2.30 13.44 28.62
C SER A 35 2.97 13.61 27.25
N ALA A 36 3.56 12.53 26.74
CA ALA A 36 3.91 12.35 25.35
C ALA A 36 2.74 11.80 24.50
N ILE A 37 1.53 11.63 25.05
CA ILE A 37 0.34 11.32 24.21
C ILE A 37 -0.26 12.58 23.58
N ASN A 38 -0.06 13.77 24.14
CA ASN A 38 -0.59 15.02 23.56
C ASN A 38 0.48 15.92 22.90
N TYR A 39 1.69 15.40 22.67
CA TYR A 39 2.76 16.09 21.93
C TYR A 39 3.00 15.48 20.54
N ILE A 40 2.01 14.72 20.04
CA ILE A 40 1.89 14.28 18.64
C ILE A 40 0.48 14.66 18.15
N SER A 41 0.09 15.91 18.36
CA SER A 41 -1.16 16.45 17.83
C SER A 41 -0.90 17.65 16.93
N GLU A 42 0.22 17.64 16.18
CA GLU A 42 0.53 18.74 15.25
C GLU A 42 1.50 18.41 14.10
N LYS A 43 1.84 17.12 13.88
CA LYS A 43 2.50 16.70 12.64
C LYS A 43 1.58 15.72 11.90
N GLY A 44 0.75 16.29 11.03
CA GLY A 44 -0.28 15.61 10.24
C GLY A 44 0.26 14.57 9.26
N SER A 45 0.65 13.41 9.77
CA SER A 45 0.85 12.16 9.04
C SER A 45 0.69 10.98 10.00
N TYR A 46 -0.45 10.88 10.68
CA TYR A 46 -1.01 9.55 10.94
C TYR A 46 -1.30 9.00 9.56
N LEU A 47 -0.51 8.00 9.15
CA LEU A 47 -0.55 7.35 7.86
C LEU A 47 -2.02 7.10 7.47
N ALA A 48 -2.62 7.92 6.59
CA ALA A 48 -3.77 7.43 5.86
C ALA A 48 -3.26 6.19 5.14
N SER A 49 -3.74 5.00 5.52
CA SER A 49 -3.27 3.73 4.95
C SER A 49 -3.83 3.50 3.55
N VAL A 50 -4.48 4.52 3.00
CA VAL A 50 -5.01 4.51 1.66
C VAL A 50 -3.87 4.56 0.67
N VAL A 51 -3.62 3.41 0.07
CA VAL A 51 -2.50 3.15 -0.82
C VAL A 51 -3.07 2.61 -2.12
N SER A 52 -2.77 3.28 -3.23
CA SER A 52 -3.26 2.91 -4.56
C SER A 52 -2.95 1.46 -4.94
N GLY A 53 -1.76 0.97 -4.56
CA GLY A 53 -1.35 -0.42 -4.76
C GLY A 53 -2.21 -1.43 -3.99
N VAL A 54 -2.65 -1.09 -2.77
CA VAL A 54 -3.53 -1.95 -1.97
C VAL A 54 -4.93 -1.98 -2.59
N LEU A 55 -5.49 -0.82 -2.96
CA LEU A 55 -6.79 -0.73 -3.65
C LEU A 55 -6.81 -1.52 -4.97
N THR A 56 -5.72 -1.44 -5.74
CA THR A 56 -5.54 -2.21 -6.98
C THR A 56 -5.50 -3.71 -6.70
N ARG A 57 -4.70 -4.14 -5.71
CA ARG A 57 -4.61 -5.55 -5.31
C ARG A 57 -5.96 -6.09 -4.85
N ASN A 58 -6.62 -5.40 -3.92
CA ASN A 58 -7.93 -5.79 -3.40
C ASN A 58 -8.98 -5.88 -4.52
N THR A 59 -8.94 -4.95 -5.49
CA THR A 59 -9.81 -5.00 -6.68
C THR A 59 -9.55 -6.26 -7.51
N ASN A 60 -8.29 -6.59 -7.77
CA ASN A 60 -7.93 -7.77 -8.55
C ASN A 60 -8.21 -9.09 -7.80
N ASP A 61 -7.98 -9.14 -6.49
CA ASP A 61 -8.33 -10.30 -5.65
C ASP A 61 -9.85 -10.54 -5.67
N TYR A 62 -10.63 -9.45 -5.58
CA TYR A 62 -12.08 -9.53 -5.70
C TYR A 62 -12.52 -10.01 -7.09
N ARG A 63 -11.88 -9.53 -8.17
CA ARG A 63 -12.17 -9.97 -9.53
C ARG A 63 -11.87 -11.45 -9.72
N VAL A 64 -10.68 -11.91 -9.31
CA VAL A 64 -10.28 -13.32 -9.44
C VAL A 64 -11.21 -14.24 -8.65
N SER A 65 -11.61 -13.86 -7.43
CA SER A 65 -12.58 -14.65 -6.64
C SER A 65 -13.98 -14.71 -7.25
N ASN A 66 -14.30 -13.83 -8.20
CA ASN A 66 -15.55 -13.80 -8.95
C ASN A 66 -15.37 -14.18 -10.44
N ASN A 67 -14.31 -14.92 -10.77
CA ASN A 67 -14.03 -15.42 -12.13
C ASN A 67 -13.79 -14.34 -13.20
N GLU A 68 -13.43 -13.13 -12.77
CA GLU A 68 -13.06 -12.02 -13.66
C GLU A 68 -11.54 -11.94 -13.83
N SER A 69 -11.09 -11.51 -15.02
CA SER A 69 -9.67 -11.32 -15.30
C SER A 69 -9.11 -10.12 -14.51
N PRO A 70 -7.89 -10.20 -13.96
CA PRO A 70 -7.29 -9.06 -13.26
C PRO A 70 -7.02 -7.90 -14.23
N LEU A 71 -7.12 -6.69 -13.71
CA LEU A 71 -6.86 -5.45 -14.45
C LEU A 71 -5.38 -5.08 -14.38
N VAL A 72 -4.88 -4.53 -15.47
CA VAL A 72 -3.50 -4.00 -15.57
C VAL A 72 -3.48 -2.53 -15.16
N VAL A 73 -2.52 -2.14 -14.33
CA VAL A 73 -2.36 -0.72 -13.96
C VAL A 73 -1.92 0.07 -15.19
N SER A 74 -2.69 1.10 -15.53
CA SER A 74 -2.43 1.99 -16.66
C SER A 74 -1.92 3.33 -16.16
N LYS A 75 -0.73 3.73 -16.62
CA LYS A 75 -0.12 5.02 -16.23
C LYS A 75 -1.03 6.19 -16.58
N LEU A 76 -1.66 6.16 -17.76
CA LEU A 76 -2.54 7.23 -18.23
C LEU A 76 -3.81 7.32 -17.38
N LEU A 77 -4.43 6.18 -17.03
CA LEU A 77 -5.60 6.19 -16.15
C LEU A 77 -5.24 6.65 -14.73
N THR A 78 -4.07 6.28 -14.21
CA THR A 78 -3.59 6.76 -12.91
C THR A 78 -3.40 8.27 -12.92
N GLU A 79 -2.79 8.83 -13.97
CA GLU A 79 -2.61 10.28 -14.12
C GLU A 79 -3.97 11.01 -14.24
N ALA A 80 -4.91 10.46 -15.01
CA ALA A 80 -6.26 11.00 -15.10
C ALA A 80 -7.01 10.95 -13.76
N ALA A 81 -6.91 9.83 -13.03
CA ALA A 81 -7.54 9.64 -11.74
C ALA A 81 -6.96 10.62 -10.70
N GLN A 82 -5.64 10.82 -10.72
CA GLN A 82 -4.97 11.76 -9.83
C GLN A 82 -5.44 13.20 -10.10
N MET A 83 -5.48 13.64 -11.36
CA MET A 83 -5.97 14.98 -11.70
C MET A 83 -7.39 15.23 -11.21
N LYS A 84 -8.28 14.22 -11.29
CA LYS A 84 -9.63 14.35 -10.75
C LYS A 84 -9.66 14.39 -9.22
N ALA A 85 -8.85 13.57 -8.55
CA ALA A 85 -8.75 13.57 -7.10
C ALA A 85 -8.27 14.94 -6.60
N ASP A 86 -7.26 15.50 -7.26
CA ASP A 86 -6.72 16.83 -6.97
C ASP A 86 -7.77 17.92 -7.18
N ASP A 87 -8.54 17.88 -8.28
CA ASP A 87 -9.62 18.85 -8.54
C ASP A 87 -10.72 18.80 -7.47
N MET A 88 -11.14 17.60 -7.06
CA MET A 88 -12.09 17.42 -5.94
C MET A 88 -11.55 17.95 -4.62
N ALA A 89 -10.26 17.73 -4.35
CA ALA A 89 -9.60 18.19 -3.13
C ALA A 89 -9.41 19.71 -3.09
N GLU A 90 -8.96 20.31 -4.20
CA GLU A 90 -8.71 21.75 -4.33
C GLU A 90 -10.02 22.56 -4.25
N ARG A 91 -11.09 22.02 -4.83
CA ARG A 91 -12.39 22.70 -4.93
C ARG A 91 -13.41 22.21 -3.91
N SER A 92 -13.00 21.35 -2.98
CA SER A 92 -13.80 20.84 -1.86
C SER A 92 -15.17 20.28 -2.27
N TYR A 93 -15.23 19.46 -3.32
CA TYR A 93 -16.47 18.82 -3.78
C TYR A 93 -16.30 17.31 -3.98
N PHE A 94 -17.39 16.55 -3.90
CA PHE A 94 -17.40 15.11 -4.14
C PHE A 94 -18.51 14.73 -5.12
N SER A 95 -18.16 14.51 -6.38
CA SER A 95 -19.12 14.20 -7.44
C SER A 95 -18.47 13.56 -8.67
N HIS A 96 -19.24 12.75 -9.38
CA HIS A 96 -18.86 12.25 -10.72
C HIS A 96 -18.71 13.39 -11.73
N VAL A 97 -19.51 14.45 -11.59
CA VAL A 97 -19.50 15.64 -12.47
C VAL A 97 -18.96 16.83 -11.69
N GLY A 98 -17.95 17.50 -12.25
CA GLY A 98 -17.34 18.69 -11.68
C GLY A 98 -18.32 19.87 -11.59
N PRO A 99 -18.04 20.89 -10.76
CA PRO A 99 -18.92 22.05 -10.61
C PRO A 99 -19.16 22.84 -11.91
N ASP A 100 -18.24 22.78 -12.88
CA ASP A 100 -18.40 23.43 -14.20
C ASP A 100 -18.98 22.47 -15.26
N GLY A 101 -19.39 21.27 -14.85
CA GLY A 101 -20.05 20.28 -15.71
C GLY A 101 -19.10 19.25 -16.33
N GLU A 102 -17.83 19.20 -15.95
CA GLU A 102 -16.88 18.20 -16.44
C GLU A 102 -17.29 16.80 -16.03
N ARG A 103 -17.60 15.95 -17.01
CA ARG A 103 -17.90 14.53 -16.80
C ARG A 103 -16.60 13.73 -16.59
N PRO A 104 -16.63 12.52 -16.02
CA PRO A 104 -15.40 11.74 -15.71
C PRO A 104 -14.43 11.60 -16.90
N TRP A 105 -14.97 11.46 -18.11
CA TRP A 105 -14.19 11.27 -19.34
C TRP A 105 -13.40 12.49 -19.79
N TYR A 106 -13.66 13.67 -19.20
CA TYR A 106 -12.84 14.86 -19.39
C TYR A 106 -11.37 14.59 -19.02
N TRP A 107 -11.13 13.88 -17.92
CA TRP A 107 -9.78 13.56 -17.43
C TRP A 107 -9.06 12.56 -18.34
N PHE A 108 -9.80 11.61 -18.92
CA PHE A 108 -9.28 10.67 -19.92
C PHE A 108 -8.77 11.43 -21.16
N LYS A 109 -9.52 12.44 -21.61
CA LYS A 109 -9.13 13.30 -22.73
C LYS A 109 -7.86 14.10 -22.42
N LYS A 110 -7.67 14.57 -21.19
CA LYS A 110 -6.48 15.35 -20.78
C LYS A 110 -5.19 14.57 -20.93
N VAL A 111 -5.22 13.26 -20.67
CA VAL A 111 -4.08 12.35 -20.82
C VAL A 111 -4.06 11.63 -22.19
N ASN A 112 -4.93 12.02 -23.12
CA ASN A 112 -5.09 11.36 -24.42
C ASN A 112 -5.38 9.84 -24.32
N TYR A 113 -6.10 9.40 -23.29
CA TYR A 113 -6.57 8.02 -23.16
C TYR A 113 -7.85 7.82 -23.97
N LYS A 114 -7.73 7.14 -25.11
CA LYS A 114 -8.88 6.73 -25.94
C LYS A 114 -9.38 5.37 -25.47
N TYR A 115 -10.69 5.21 -25.35
CA TYR A 115 -11.30 4.01 -24.76
C TYR A 115 -12.51 3.49 -25.54
N GLU A 116 -12.71 2.18 -25.51
CA GLU A 116 -13.96 1.51 -25.90
C GLU A 116 -14.96 1.49 -24.75
N TYR A 117 -14.46 1.19 -23.55
CA TYR A 117 -15.24 1.15 -22.32
C TYR A 117 -14.50 1.93 -21.23
N ALA A 118 -15.24 2.62 -20.38
CA ALA A 118 -14.68 3.30 -19.23
C ALA A 118 -15.65 3.26 -18.04
N GLY A 119 -15.09 3.31 -16.84
CA GLY A 119 -15.83 3.26 -15.56
C GLY A 119 -15.17 4.13 -14.50
N GLU A 120 -15.95 4.50 -13.48
CA GLU A 120 -15.48 5.30 -12.35
C GLU A 120 -16.13 4.82 -11.04
N ASN A 121 -15.30 4.63 -10.02
CA ASN A 121 -15.70 4.59 -8.62
C ASN A 121 -15.04 5.74 -7.87
N LEU A 122 -15.77 6.32 -6.91
CA LEU A 122 -15.28 7.41 -6.05
C LEU A 122 -15.42 7.00 -4.58
N ALA A 123 -14.53 7.50 -3.73
CA ALA A 123 -14.67 7.42 -2.28
C ALA A 123 -14.12 8.70 -1.61
N VAL A 124 -14.70 9.06 -0.47
CA VAL A 124 -14.30 10.20 0.37
C VAL A 124 -14.59 9.85 1.82
N ASP A 125 -13.86 10.45 2.77
CA ASP A 125 -14.08 10.28 4.22
C ASP A 125 -13.75 8.88 4.75
N PHE A 126 -12.72 8.25 4.16
CA PHE A 126 -12.15 6.98 4.63
C PHE A 126 -10.73 7.18 5.17
N THR A 127 -10.27 6.23 5.98
CA THR A 127 -8.90 6.23 6.52
C THR A 127 -8.07 5.03 6.06
N GLU A 128 -8.71 3.95 5.64
CA GLU A 128 -8.07 2.68 5.30
C GLU A 128 -8.45 2.16 3.91
N SER A 129 -7.49 1.55 3.21
CA SER A 129 -7.73 0.97 1.86
C SER A 129 -8.76 -0.15 1.87
N ASP A 130 -8.75 -1.00 2.90
CA ASP A 130 -9.64 -2.15 3.01
C ASP A 130 -11.10 -1.71 3.22
N ASP A 131 -11.33 -0.65 3.99
CA ASP A 131 -12.66 -0.08 4.21
C ASP A 131 -13.25 0.50 2.90
N ILE A 132 -12.42 1.15 2.08
CA ILE A 132 -12.84 1.64 0.76
C ILE A 132 -13.19 0.48 -0.17
N SER A 133 -12.32 -0.55 -0.23
CA SER A 133 -12.57 -1.75 -1.02
C SER A 133 -13.89 -2.40 -0.62
N GLN A 134 -14.14 -2.55 0.68
CA GLN A 134 -15.37 -3.15 1.19
C GLN A 134 -16.60 -2.27 0.85
N ALA A 135 -16.50 -0.95 1.02
CA ALA A 135 -17.59 -0.02 0.67
C ALA A 135 -17.95 -0.07 -0.82
N TRP A 136 -16.97 -0.25 -1.72
CA TRP A 136 -17.23 -0.46 -3.13
C TRP A 136 -17.87 -1.83 -3.42
N ILE A 137 -17.48 -2.89 -2.71
CA ILE A 137 -18.08 -4.22 -2.83
C ILE A 137 -19.54 -4.24 -2.37
N ASP A 138 -19.85 -3.53 -1.29
CA ASP A 138 -21.21 -3.50 -0.71
C ASP A 138 -22.18 -2.61 -1.50
N SER A 139 -21.65 -1.68 -2.31
CA SER A 139 -22.46 -0.86 -3.21
C SER A 139 -22.69 -1.56 -4.55
N ALA A 140 -23.95 -1.88 -4.87
CA ALA A 140 -24.30 -2.54 -6.14
C ALA A 140 -23.75 -1.82 -7.39
N LYS A 141 -23.73 -0.48 -7.40
CA LYS A 141 -23.22 0.30 -8.54
C LYS A 141 -21.69 0.23 -8.63
N HIS A 142 -20.99 0.35 -7.52
CA HIS A 142 -19.52 0.29 -7.52
C HIS A 142 -19.02 -1.12 -7.81
N LYS A 143 -19.65 -2.13 -7.20
CA LYS A 143 -19.41 -3.55 -7.48
C LYS A 143 -19.62 -3.91 -8.94
N ALA A 144 -20.64 -3.34 -9.61
CA ALA A 144 -20.84 -3.56 -11.03
C ALA A 144 -19.64 -3.10 -11.88
N ASN A 145 -18.96 -2.01 -11.49
CA ASN A 145 -17.71 -1.61 -12.14
C ASN A 145 -16.57 -2.58 -11.82
N LEU A 146 -16.43 -3.00 -10.54
CA LEU A 146 -15.39 -3.96 -10.13
C LEU A 146 -15.45 -5.26 -10.93
N LEU A 147 -16.65 -5.75 -11.26
CA LEU A 147 -16.87 -7.03 -11.95
C LEU A 147 -17.19 -6.88 -13.45
N ASN A 148 -17.05 -5.69 -14.03
CA ASN A 148 -17.32 -5.51 -15.45
C ASN A 148 -16.19 -6.17 -16.28
N SER A 149 -16.55 -7.20 -17.05
CA SER A 149 -15.61 -7.97 -17.87
C SER A 149 -15.09 -7.19 -19.10
N ASN A 150 -15.67 -6.04 -19.42
CA ASN A 150 -15.17 -5.20 -20.51
C ASN A 150 -13.89 -4.46 -20.16
N PHE A 151 -13.61 -4.23 -18.87
CA PHE A 151 -12.43 -3.48 -18.44
C PHE A 151 -11.19 -4.37 -18.45
N THR A 152 -10.07 -3.80 -18.91
CA THR A 152 -8.76 -4.46 -18.95
C THR A 152 -7.71 -3.68 -18.16
N GLU A 153 -7.97 -2.40 -17.89
CA GLU A 153 -7.05 -1.49 -17.22
C GLU A 153 -7.69 -0.77 -16.04
N ILE A 154 -6.84 -0.39 -15.08
CA ILE A 154 -7.20 0.36 -13.87
C ILE A 154 -6.22 1.51 -13.62
N GLY A 155 -6.71 2.61 -13.05
CA GLY A 155 -5.89 3.69 -12.50
C GLY A 155 -6.50 4.23 -11.21
N ILE A 156 -5.67 4.56 -10.22
CA ILE A 156 -6.11 5.06 -8.92
C ILE A 156 -5.43 6.41 -8.63
N GLY A 157 -6.21 7.42 -8.27
CA GLY A 157 -5.75 8.71 -7.79
C GLY A 157 -6.20 8.95 -6.35
N ILE A 158 -5.34 9.57 -5.55
CA ILE A 158 -5.60 9.85 -4.13
C ILE A 158 -5.13 11.27 -3.83
N ALA A 159 -6.00 12.09 -3.21
CA ALA A 159 -5.66 13.45 -2.82
C ALA A 159 -6.17 13.75 -1.40
N ASP A 160 -5.34 14.40 -0.58
CA ASP A 160 -5.77 14.98 0.69
C ASP A 160 -6.44 16.33 0.45
N GLY A 161 -7.54 16.60 1.13
CA GLY A 161 -8.23 17.88 1.02
C GLY A 161 -9.20 18.14 2.16
N PHE A 162 -10.13 19.06 1.93
CA PHE A 162 -11.24 19.34 2.84
C PHE A 162 -12.56 19.08 2.13
N TYR A 163 -13.46 18.37 2.80
CA TYR A 163 -14.83 18.14 2.35
C TYR A 163 -15.77 18.41 3.52
N GLU A 164 -16.80 19.23 3.29
CA GLU A 164 -17.79 19.60 4.33
C GLU A 164 -17.14 20.11 5.64
N GLY A 165 -16.07 20.90 5.52
CA GLY A 165 -15.36 21.49 6.66
C GLY A 165 -14.45 20.54 7.44
N ARG A 166 -14.27 19.29 6.97
CA ARG A 166 -13.43 18.27 7.61
C ARG A 166 -12.28 17.88 6.69
N LYS A 167 -11.08 17.68 7.26
CA LYS A 167 -9.95 17.13 6.51
C LYS A 167 -10.28 15.69 6.12
N THR A 168 -10.08 15.35 4.87
CA THR A 168 -10.44 14.05 4.31
C THR A 168 -9.47 13.66 3.20
N ILE A 169 -9.63 12.43 2.70
CA ILE A 169 -9.01 11.95 1.48
C ILE A 169 -10.08 11.77 0.40
N PHE A 170 -9.69 12.05 -0.84
CA PHE A 170 -10.48 11.76 -2.03
C PHE A 170 -9.80 10.63 -2.78
N VAL A 171 -10.59 9.65 -3.22
CA VAL A 171 -10.10 8.50 -3.97
C VAL A 171 -10.89 8.36 -5.25
N VAL A 172 -10.18 8.31 -6.36
CA VAL A 172 -10.73 8.08 -7.70
C VAL A 172 -10.20 6.75 -8.19
N GLN A 173 -11.09 5.86 -8.61
CA GLN A 173 -10.76 4.61 -9.28
C GLN A 173 -11.34 4.63 -10.68
N PHE A 174 -10.47 4.70 -11.67
CA PHE A 174 -10.81 4.64 -13.08
C PHE A 174 -10.57 3.25 -13.67
N PHE A 175 -11.48 2.87 -14.56
CA PHE A 175 -11.42 1.65 -15.34
C PHE A 175 -11.42 1.99 -16.82
N GLY A 176 -10.71 1.19 -17.61
CA GLY A 176 -10.67 1.39 -19.05
C GLY A 176 -10.50 0.08 -19.83
N LYS A 177 -11.01 0.09 -21.06
CA LYS A 177 -10.50 -0.73 -22.15
C LYS A 177 -9.97 0.23 -23.21
N PRO A 178 -8.67 0.24 -23.49
CA PRO A 178 -8.11 1.16 -24.47
C PRO A 178 -8.72 0.88 -25.84
N TYR A 179 -8.95 1.95 -26.61
CA TYR A 179 -9.38 1.79 -27.99
C TYR A 179 -8.24 1.20 -28.81
N ALA A 180 -8.45 0.02 -29.38
CA ALA A 180 -7.50 -0.55 -30.32
C ALA A 180 -7.55 0.29 -31.60
N GLU A 181 -6.61 1.22 -31.77
CA GLU A 181 -6.44 1.88 -33.06
C GLU A 181 -6.15 0.80 -34.10
N LYS A 182 -7.07 0.64 -35.05
CA LYS A 182 -6.88 -0.22 -36.21
C LYS A 182 -5.64 0.31 -36.92
N THR A 183 -4.54 -0.45 -36.88
CA THR A 183 -3.35 -0.15 -37.66
C THR A 183 -3.72 -0.20 -39.13
N GLU A 184 -4.16 0.94 -39.69
CA GLU A 184 -4.03 1.18 -41.10
C GLU A 184 -2.53 1.30 -41.37
N VAL A 185 -1.90 0.14 -41.63
CA VAL A 185 -0.63 0.09 -42.31
C VAL A 185 -0.88 0.69 -43.68
N THR A 186 -0.76 2.02 -43.76
CA THR A 186 -0.69 2.73 -45.03
C THR A 186 0.61 2.26 -45.65
N THR A 187 0.53 1.17 -46.42
CA THR A 187 1.56 0.79 -47.38
C THR A 187 1.58 1.91 -48.41
N LYS A 188 2.27 3.01 -48.08
CA LYS A 188 2.76 3.95 -49.07
C LYS A 188 3.68 3.11 -49.95
N ALA A 189 3.16 2.66 -51.08
CA ALA A 189 3.86 1.85 -52.05
C ALA A 189 5.20 2.53 -52.36
N VAL A 190 6.28 1.98 -51.80
CA VAL A 190 7.62 2.28 -52.27
C VAL A 190 7.64 1.74 -53.68
N ARG A 191 7.58 2.63 -54.68
CA ARG A 191 7.80 2.28 -56.09
C ARG A 191 9.03 1.39 -56.15
N ALA A 192 8.87 0.21 -56.73
CA ALA A 192 9.96 -0.70 -57.02
C ALA A 192 11.11 0.08 -57.70
N PRO A 193 12.38 -0.16 -57.34
CA PRO A 193 13.48 0.43 -58.08
C PRO A 193 13.41 -0.08 -59.52
N VAL A 194 13.37 0.86 -60.47
CA VAL A 194 13.50 0.59 -61.89
C VAL A 194 14.81 -0.17 -62.09
N VAL A 195 14.70 -1.41 -62.58
CA VAL A 195 15.83 -2.24 -62.98
C VAL A 195 16.52 -1.55 -64.15
N VAL A 196 17.65 -0.90 -63.89
CA VAL A 196 18.59 -0.53 -64.95
C VAL A 196 19.50 -1.73 -65.18
N THR A 197 19.28 -2.42 -66.28
CA THR A 197 20.14 -3.51 -66.74
C THR A 197 21.47 -2.94 -67.18
N THR A 198 22.52 -3.13 -66.38
CA THR A 198 23.91 -2.94 -66.82
C THR A 198 24.59 -4.30 -66.94
N LYS A 199 25.31 -4.43 -68.05
CA LYS A 199 25.80 -5.65 -68.70
C LYS A 199 26.92 -6.34 -67.92
N LEU A 200 26.92 -7.66 -68.00
CA LEU A 200 27.85 -8.64 -67.42
C LEU A 200 29.31 -8.43 -67.90
N SER A 201 30.27 -8.40 -66.98
CA SER A 201 31.68 -8.78 -67.23
C SER A 201 32.25 -9.53 -66.03
N THR A 202 32.77 -10.71 -66.37
CA THR A 202 33.40 -11.78 -65.59
C THR A 202 34.69 -11.33 -64.88
N THR A 203 35.05 -11.95 -63.74
CA THR A 203 36.29 -12.76 -63.55
C THR A 203 36.55 -13.14 -62.08
N SER A 204 36.83 -14.43 -61.87
CA SER A 204 37.56 -15.13 -60.79
C SER A 204 37.17 -15.04 -59.29
N ASP A 205 36.65 -16.17 -58.80
CA ASP A 205 36.90 -16.78 -57.47
C ASP A 205 38.41 -17.22 -57.37
N PRO A 206 39.04 -17.62 -56.23
CA PRO A 206 38.46 -17.91 -54.91
C PRO A 206 39.25 -17.44 -53.68
N THR A 207 38.58 -17.19 -52.54
CA THR A 207 39.16 -17.56 -51.23
C THR A 207 38.10 -17.70 -50.12
N VAL A 208 38.11 -18.90 -49.54
CA VAL A 208 37.41 -19.32 -48.33
C VAL A 208 37.93 -18.53 -47.12
N ALA A 209 37.03 -17.96 -46.32
CA ALA A 209 37.28 -17.70 -44.90
C ALA A 209 35.98 -17.81 -44.10
N VAL A 210 35.89 -18.91 -43.36
CA VAL A 210 34.95 -19.14 -42.26
C VAL A 210 35.26 -18.13 -41.16
N ALA A 211 34.31 -17.27 -40.82
CA ALA A 211 34.39 -16.40 -39.65
C ALA A 211 33.28 -16.75 -38.66
N THR A 212 33.74 -17.00 -37.45
CA THR A 212 33.07 -17.51 -36.27
C THR A 212 32.03 -16.57 -35.69
N ARG A 213 30.92 -17.18 -35.27
CA ARG A 213 29.93 -16.72 -34.29
C ARG A 213 30.60 -16.10 -33.07
N ASN A 214 30.29 -14.84 -32.77
CA ASN A 214 30.22 -14.24 -31.43
C ASN A 214 29.60 -12.85 -31.57
N ASP A 215 28.50 -12.62 -30.84
CA ASP A 215 28.08 -11.35 -30.23
C ASP A 215 26.56 -11.38 -29.98
N ILE A 216 26.20 -12.04 -28.89
CA ILE A 216 24.96 -11.82 -28.15
C ILE A 216 25.35 -10.88 -26.99
N PRO A 217 24.77 -9.68 -26.84
CA PRO A 217 24.84 -8.99 -25.56
C PRO A 217 23.86 -9.69 -24.62
N SER A 218 24.44 -10.51 -23.73
CA SER A 218 23.79 -11.09 -22.57
C SER A 218 23.28 -9.97 -21.64
N GLY A 219 22.09 -10.20 -21.09
CA GLY A 219 21.37 -9.26 -20.27
C GLY A 219 22.16 -8.73 -19.07
N GLU A 220 21.99 -7.45 -18.84
CA GLU A 220 22.30 -6.79 -17.59
C GLU A 220 21.30 -7.27 -16.54
N VAL A 221 21.76 -8.21 -15.71
CA VAL A 221 21.08 -8.66 -14.50
C VAL A 221 21.22 -7.53 -13.49
N LEU A 222 20.16 -6.73 -13.33
CA LEU A 222 20.07 -5.78 -12.23
C LEU A 222 19.98 -6.56 -10.92
N GLY A 223 20.99 -6.36 -10.08
CA GLY A 223 21.23 -7.07 -8.84
C GLY A 223 20.09 -6.93 -7.83
N LEU A 224 19.66 -8.09 -7.35
CA LEU A 224 18.95 -8.28 -6.08
C LEU A 224 19.98 -8.40 -4.96
N GLU A 225 20.79 -7.36 -4.75
CA GLU A 225 21.71 -7.27 -3.61
C GLU A 225 21.74 -5.82 -3.11
N ASP A 226 20.75 -5.47 -2.27
CA ASP A 226 20.87 -4.50 -1.16
C ASP A 226 19.48 -4.19 -0.55
N LEU A 227 18.88 -5.20 0.09
CA LEU A 227 17.81 -4.95 1.06
C LEU A 227 18.43 -4.97 2.47
N PRO A 228 18.44 -3.83 3.21
CA PRO A 228 18.96 -3.82 4.56
C PRO A 228 18.07 -4.66 5.49
N SER A 229 18.69 -5.72 6.01
CA SER A 229 18.24 -6.56 7.11
C SER A 229 18.10 -5.76 8.41
N LYS A 230 16.93 -5.14 8.62
CA LYS A 230 16.48 -4.69 9.95
C LYS A 230 15.00 -4.97 10.16
N ILE A 231 14.64 -6.26 10.18
CA ILE A 231 13.56 -6.72 11.05
C ILE A 231 14.25 -7.24 12.30
N ALA A 232 14.52 -6.32 13.23
CA ALA A 232 14.93 -6.67 14.58
C ALA A 232 13.66 -7.06 15.37
N ASN A 233 13.44 -8.36 15.47
CA ASN A 233 13.00 -9.11 16.64
C ASN A 233 12.44 -8.25 17.79
N ASN A 234 11.18 -7.85 17.70
CA ASN A 234 10.43 -7.25 18.80
C ASN A 234 9.93 -8.34 19.76
N ASN A 235 10.86 -8.94 20.48
CA ASN A 235 10.64 -9.89 21.57
C ASN A 235 10.18 -9.21 22.88
N THR A 236 9.31 -8.20 22.79
CA THR A 236 8.72 -7.53 23.96
C THR A 236 7.80 -8.47 24.76
N TRP A 237 7.24 -9.50 24.11
CA TRP A 237 6.45 -10.55 24.75
C TRP A 237 7.28 -11.48 25.66
N LEU A 238 8.54 -11.78 25.33
CA LEU A 238 9.37 -12.70 26.12
C LEU A 238 9.88 -12.07 27.44
N TRP A 239 10.05 -10.74 27.49
CA TRP A 239 10.40 -10.04 28.73
C TRP A 239 9.22 -9.90 29.70
N LEU A 240 8.00 -9.68 29.19
CA LEU A 240 6.80 -9.57 30.03
C LEU A 240 6.40 -10.91 30.65
N VAL A 241 6.50 -12.01 29.90
CA VAL A 241 6.23 -13.37 30.42
C VAL A 241 7.35 -13.82 31.37
N GLY A 242 8.62 -13.48 31.08
CA GLY A 242 9.75 -13.78 31.96
C GLY A 242 9.70 -13.08 33.32
N SER A 243 9.23 -11.82 33.37
CA SER A 243 9.14 -11.04 34.62
C SER A 243 8.03 -11.55 35.55
N LEU A 244 6.91 -12.04 35.00
CA LEU A 244 5.82 -12.65 35.77
C LEU A 244 6.21 -14.01 36.37
N ILE A 245 7.01 -14.81 35.65
CA ILE A 245 7.51 -16.11 36.16
C ILE A 245 8.54 -15.89 37.28
N PHE A 246 9.39 -14.87 37.19
CA PHE A 246 10.40 -14.58 38.21
C PHE A 246 9.77 -14.10 39.54
N LEU A 247 8.69 -13.32 39.49
CA LEU A 247 7.95 -12.90 40.69
C LEU A 247 7.18 -14.06 41.35
N ALA A 248 6.61 -14.98 40.56
CA ALA A 248 5.92 -16.16 41.09
C ALA A 248 6.88 -17.12 41.83
N LEU A 249 8.12 -17.27 41.37
CA LEU A 249 9.13 -18.13 42.00
C LEU A 249 9.64 -17.57 43.33
N ILE A 250 9.74 -16.24 43.48
CA ILE A 250 10.10 -15.60 44.75
C ILE A 250 8.98 -15.78 45.79
N SER A 251 7.71 -15.66 45.39
CA SER A 251 6.56 -15.92 46.28
C SER A 251 6.47 -17.39 46.71
N PHE A 252 6.80 -18.34 45.83
CA PHE A 252 6.77 -19.77 46.17
C PHE A 252 7.97 -20.21 47.03
N GLY A 253 9.16 -19.64 46.81
CA GLY A 253 10.37 -19.90 47.61
C GLY A 253 10.26 -19.41 49.05
N VAL A 254 9.62 -18.25 49.27
CA VAL A 254 9.33 -17.73 50.62
C VAL A 254 8.23 -18.56 51.32
N TYR A 255 7.24 -19.06 50.58
CA TYR A 255 6.18 -19.91 51.13
C TYR A 255 6.71 -21.24 51.69
N LYS A 256 7.64 -21.91 50.99
CA LYS A 256 8.17 -23.23 51.42
C LYS A 256 9.10 -23.14 52.65
N LYS A 257 9.79 -22.02 52.85
CA LYS A 257 10.72 -21.82 54.00
C LYS A 257 10.01 -21.53 55.33
N THR A 258 8.69 -21.33 55.34
CA THR A 258 7.92 -21.05 56.57
C THR A 258 7.13 -22.25 57.12
N ARG A 259 7.25 -23.42 56.47
CA ARG A 259 6.62 -24.70 56.91
C ARG A 259 7.61 -25.85 57.13
N GLY A 260 8.89 -25.54 57.33
CA GLY A 260 9.89 -26.45 57.90
C GLY A 260 10.21 -26.04 59.33
#